data_AF-A0A7Z2S8N8-F1
#
_entry.id   AF-A0A7Z2S8N8-F1
#
_cell.length_a   1.000
_cell.length_b   1.000
_cell.length_c   1.000
_cell.angle_alpha   90.00
_cell.angle_beta   90.00
_cell.angle_gamma   90.00
#
_symmetry.space_group_name_H-M   'P 1'
#
loop_
_entity.id
_entity.type
_entity.pdbx_description
1 polymer ?
#
loop_
_entity_poly.entity_id
_entity_poly.type
_entity_poly.pdbx_seq_one_letter_code
_entity_poly.pdbx_strand_id
1 'polypeptide(L)'
;MNKLFAAALIGFAAVPAVAQNHAGHGAAAPATAARFTLDTPIEQIVADPAGKAALDTAVPGISTHPAFDQFKSMSLRQVQPFSNGALTDETMAKAEAALAAVK
;
A
#
# COMPACT_ATOMS: atom_id res chain seq x y z
N MET A 1 38.71 -57.88 -1.34
CA MET A 1 40.03 -57.37 -1.78
C MET A 1 40.12 -55.88 -1.50
N ASN A 2 41.29 -55.50 -1.02
CA ASN A 2 41.77 -54.20 -0.57
C ASN A 2 41.63 -53.02 -1.54
N LYS A 3 41.36 -51.84 -0.92
CA LYS A 3 41.84 -50.49 -1.26
C LYS A 3 41.18 -49.88 -2.52
N LEU A 4 40.73 -48.63 -2.50
CA LEU A 4 41.60 -47.45 -2.47
C LEU A 4 40.85 -46.23 -1.92
N PHE A 5 41.47 -45.57 -0.95
CA PHE A 5 41.25 -44.16 -0.64
C PHE A 5 41.82 -43.31 -1.77
N ALA A 6 41.05 -42.32 -2.23
CA ALA A 6 41.58 -41.17 -2.94
C ALA A 6 40.72 -39.95 -2.61
N ALA A 7 41.32 -39.05 -1.82
CA ALA A 7 40.83 -37.72 -1.56
C ALA A 7 40.92 -36.86 -2.84
N ALA A 8 39.89 -36.06 -3.08
CA ALA A 8 39.99 -34.89 -3.94
C ALA A 8 39.06 -33.80 -3.41
N LEU A 9 39.68 -32.83 -2.75
CA LEU A 9 39.18 -31.46 -2.61
C LEU A 9 38.84 -30.91 -4.00
N ILE A 10 37.79 -30.09 -4.11
CA ILE A 10 37.73 -28.80 -4.85
C ILE A 10 36.27 -28.40 -5.02
N GLY A 11 35.98 -27.14 -4.69
CA GLY A 11 34.91 -26.38 -5.33
C GLY A 11 33.72 -26.05 -4.46
N PHE A 12 33.88 -25.08 -3.54
CA PHE A 12 32.75 -24.29 -3.08
C PHE A 12 32.32 -23.41 -4.28
N ALA A 13 31.42 -23.94 -5.12
CA ALA A 13 30.80 -23.14 -6.16
C ALA A 13 29.91 -22.11 -5.45
N ALA A 14 30.27 -20.83 -5.59
CA ALA A 14 29.47 -19.71 -5.16
C ALA A 14 28.08 -19.82 -5.81
N VAL A 15 27.08 -20.12 -5.01
CA VAL A 15 25.67 -20.03 -5.41
C VAL A 15 25.39 -18.54 -5.58
N PRO A 16 24.99 -18.04 -6.76
CA PRO A 16 24.42 -16.72 -6.82
C PRO A 16 23.11 -16.81 -6.04
N ALA A 17 23.05 -16.11 -4.91
CA ALA A 17 21.80 -15.83 -4.23
C ALA A 17 20.93 -15.07 -5.23
N VAL A 18 20.03 -15.77 -5.92
CA VAL A 18 18.96 -15.15 -6.67
C VAL A 18 18.11 -14.45 -5.63
N ALA A 19 18.33 -13.15 -5.47
CA ALA A 19 17.42 -12.28 -4.77
C ALA A 19 16.05 -12.54 -5.40
N GLN A 20 15.15 -13.13 -4.61
CA GLN A 20 13.74 -13.17 -4.94
C GLN A 20 13.28 -11.71 -4.96
N ASN A 21 13.38 -11.09 -6.13
CA ASN A 21 12.59 -9.91 -6.43
C ASN A 21 11.15 -10.40 -6.41
N HIS A 22 10.52 -10.29 -5.26
CA HIS A 22 9.08 -10.25 -5.16
C HIS A 22 8.63 -9.20 -6.17
N ALA A 23 8.12 -9.68 -7.32
CA ALA A 23 7.44 -8.87 -8.31
C ALA A 23 6.13 -8.39 -7.67
N GLY A 24 6.25 -7.45 -6.75
CA GLY A 24 5.17 -6.64 -6.23
C GLY A 24 5.21 -5.32 -6.98
N HIS A 25 4.16 -5.11 -7.77
CA HIS A 25 3.77 -3.84 -8.40
C HIS A 25 4.58 -3.48 -9.64
N GLY A 26 3.97 -3.75 -10.80
CA GLY A 26 4.45 -3.29 -12.09
C GLY A 26 4.77 -1.80 -12.06
N ALA A 27 5.90 -1.44 -12.65
CA ALA A 27 6.23 -0.06 -12.94
C ALA A 27 5.21 0.50 -13.95
N ALA A 28 4.13 1.07 -13.44
CA ALA A 28 3.36 2.05 -14.19
C ALA A 28 4.28 3.25 -14.46
N ALA A 29 4.18 3.81 -15.67
CA ALA A 29 4.83 5.05 -16.09
C ALA A 29 4.73 6.14 -15.00
N PRO A 30 5.63 7.14 -14.95
CA PRO A 30 5.57 8.20 -13.96
C PRO A 30 4.36 9.09 -14.25
N ALA A 31 3.18 8.64 -13.82
CA ALA A 31 2.11 9.53 -13.44
C ALA A 31 2.70 10.39 -12.32
N THR A 32 2.58 11.71 -12.43
CA THR A 32 2.78 12.63 -11.31
C THR A 32 2.22 11.96 -10.07
N ALA A 33 3.11 11.51 -9.17
CA ALA A 33 2.66 10.70 -8.04
C ALA A 33 1.67 11.56 -7.26
N ALA A 34 0.42 11.12 -7.20
CA ALA A 34 -0.60 11.81 -6.45
C ALA A 34 -0.08 12.00 -5.02
N ARG A 35 -0.17 13.22 -4.49
CA ARG A 35 0.30 13.55 -3.14
C ARG A 35 -0.37 12.65 -2.10
N PHE A 36 -1.64 12.34 -2.32
CA PHE A 36 -2.43 11.41 -1.52
C PHE A 36 -3.04 10.31 -2.39
N THR A 37 -3.10 9.11 -1.83
CA THR A 37 -3.71 7.93 -2.45
C THR A 37 -4.63 7.23 -1.44
N LEU A 38 -5.43 6.26 -1.90
CA LEU A 38 -6.26 5.44 -1.02
C LEU A 38 -5.47 4.56 -0.04
N ASP A 39 -4.16 4.44 -0.24
CA ASP A 39 -3.20 3.71 0.59
C ASP A 39 -2.49 4.62 1.60
N THR A 40 -2.68 5.94 1.50
CA THR A 40 -2.15 6.89 2.48
C THR A 40 -2.94 6.79 3.80
N PRO A 41 -2.28 6.85 4.97
CA PRO A 41 -2.99 6.91 6.25
C PRO A 41 -3.98 8.07 6.28
N ILE A 42 -5.21 7.81 6.71
CA ILE A 42 -6.29 8.81 6.68
C ILE A 42 -5.90 10.06 7.48
N GLU A 43 -5.19 9.90 8.61
CA GLU A 43 -4.69 11.02 9.43
C GLU A 43 -3.73 11.94 8.67
N GLN A 44 -2.92 11.41 7.75
CA GLN A 44 -2.04 12.24 6.92
C GLN A 44 -2.80 13.00 5.86
N ILE A 45 -3.87 12.41 5.32
CA ILE A 45 -4.72 13.07 4.34
C ILE A 45 -5.51 14.20 5.00
N VAL A 46 -6.12 13.96 6.17
CA VAL A 46 -6.93 14.98 6.86
C VAL A 46 -6.11 16.07 7.55
N ALA A 47 -4.81 15.83 7.77
CA ALA A 47 -3.88 16.86 8.24
C ALA A 47 -3.67 17.96 7.19
N ASP A 48 -3.93 17.66 5.92
CA ASP A 48 -3.94 18.61 4.81
C ASP A 48 -5.37 19.15 4.59
N PRO A 49 -5.60 20.47 4.60
CA PRO A 49 -6.93 21.03 4.39
C PRO A 49 -7.56 20.64 3.05
N ALA A 50 -6.77 20.51 1.98
CA ALA A 50 -7.26 20.10 0.67
C ALA A 50 -7.52 18.58 0.62
N GLY A 51 -6.65 17.78 1.24
CA GLY A 51 -6.86 16.34 1.45
C GLY A 51 -8.14 16.05 2.24
N LYS A 52 -8.35 16.76 3.35
CA LYS A 52 -9.58 16.67 4.16
C LYS A 52 -10.82 17.03 3.35
N ALA A 53 -10.80 18.13 2.60
CA ALA A 53 -11.94 18.56 1.79
C ALA A 53 -12.27 17.54 0.67
N ALA A 54 -11.23 16.97 0.04
CA ALA A 54 -11.39 15.89 -0.93
C ALA A 54 -12.04 14.65 -0.31
N LEU A 55 -11.58 14.22 0.88
CA LEU A 55 -12.17 13.10 1.61
C LEU A 55 -13.61 13.37 2.06
N ASP A 56 -13.89 14.52 2.64
CA ASP A 56 -15.24 14.84 3.14
C ASP A 56 -16.27 14.91 1.98
N THR A 57 -15.82 15.29 0.77
CA THR A 57 -16.66 15.28 -0.44
C THR A 57 -16.96 13.86 -0.92
N ALA A 58 -15.94 12.99 -0.93
CA ALA A 58 -16.07 11.63 -1.45
C ALA A 58 -16.68 10.64 -0.45
N VAL A 59 -16.34 10.80 0.82
CA VAL A 59 -16.75 9.95 1.95
C VAL A 59 -17.23 10.84 3.10
N PRO A 60 -18.48 11.34 3.03
CA PRO A 60 -19.03 12.19 4.07
C PRO A 60 -19.00 11.50 5.44
N GLY A 61 -18.46 12.20 6.43
CA GLY A 61 -18.44 11.74 7.83
C GLY A 61 -17.27 10.85 8.23
N ILE A 62 -16.34 10.50 7.32
CA ILE A 62 -15.16 9.69 7.66
C ILE A 62 -14.29 10.36 8.73
N SER A 63 -14.00 11.65 8.56
CA SER A 63 -13.14 12.45 9.44
C SER A 63 -13.78 12.75 10.80
N THR A 64 -15.10 12.61 10.90
CA THR A 64 -15.88 12.89 12.12
C THR A 64 -16.47 11.64 12.74
N HIS A 65 -16.10 10.46 12.24
CA HIS A 65 -16.65 9.20 12.70
C HIS A 65 -16.24 8.94 14.17
N PRO A 66 -17.12 8.40 15.03
CA PRO A 66 -16.77 8.12 16.44
C PRO A 66 -15.57 7.19 16.61
N ALA A 67 -15.34 6.31 15.64
CA ALA A 67 -14.19 5.40 15.61
C ALA A 67 -12.98 5.95 14.84
N PHE A 68 -12.96 7.25 14.48
CA PHE A 68 -11.89 7.84 13.68
C PHE A 68 -10.50 7.55 14.28
N ASP A 69 -10.31 7.74 15.58
CA ASP A 69 -9.04 7.45 16.25
C ASP A 69 -8.58 5.98 16.14
N GLN A 70 -9.49 5.05 15.90
CA GLN A 70 -9.15 3.63 15.75
C GLN A 70 -8.62 3.32 14.35
N PHE A 71 -9.13 4.01 13.33
CA PHE A 71 -8.80 3.71 11.93
C PHE A 71 -7.98 4.79 11.22
N LYS A 72 -7.75 5.95 11.84
CA LYS A 72 -7.07 7.09 11.19
C LYS A 72 -5.65 6.78 10.72
N SER A 73 -4.96 5.86 11.40
CA SER A 73 -3.62 5.40 11.00
C SER A 73 -3.66 4.33 9.89
N MET A 74 -4.85 3.84 9.54
CA MET A 74 -5.07 2.93 8.41
C MET A 74 -5.42 3.74 7.16
N SER A 75 -5.34 3.08 6.01
CA SER A 75 -5.75 3.65 4.73
C SER A 75 -7.22 3.37 4.42
N LEU A 76 -7.85 4.13 3.51
CA LEU A 76 -9.24 3.88 3.12
C LEU A 76 -9.46 2.46 2.58
N ARG A 77 -8.50 1.91 1.83
CA ARG A 77 -8.56 0.51 1.35
C ARG A 77 -8.57 -0.48 2.50
N GLN A 78 -7.79 -0.21 3.55
CA GLN A 78 -7.76 -1.05 4.73
C GLN A 78 -9.04 -0.93 5.56
N VAL A 79 -9.65 0.25 5.63
CA VAL A 79 -10.91 0.49 6.37
C VAL A 79 -12.14 -0.05 5.63
N GLN A 80 -12.09 -0.12 4.30
CA GLN A 80 -13.19 -0.58 3.45
C GLN A 80 -13.89 -1.86 3.95
N PRO A 81 -13.19 -2.99 4.21
CA PRO A 81 -13.84 -4.22 4.70
C PRO A 81 -14.47 -4.09 6.09
N PHE A 82 -13.99 -3.17 6.94
CA PHE A 82 -14.53 -2.93 8.28
C PHE A 82 -15.73 -1.97 8.28
N SER A 83 -15.96 -1.27 7.17
CA SER A 83 -16.99 -0.24 7.05
C SER A 83 -18.42 -0.79 6.95
N ASN A 84 -18.61 -2.12 6.93
CA ASN A 84 -19.91 -2.78 6.74
C ASN A 84 -20.70 -2.26 5.53
N GLY A 85 -19.99 -1.91 4.44
CA GLY A 85 -20.59 -1.39 3.21
C GLY A 85 -20.75 0.13 3.16
N ALA A 86 -20.30 0.87 4.19
CA ALA A 86 -20.30 2.34 4.15
C ALA A 86 -19.27 2.91 3.17
N LEU A 87 -18.13 2.23 2.99
CA LEU A 87 -17.16 2.52 1.93
C LEU A 87 -17.45 1.60 0.74
N THR A 88 -18.33 2.06 -0.16
CA THR A 88 -18.62 1.36 -1.42
C THR A 88 -17.53 1.61 -2.45
N ASP A 89 -17.43 0.76 -3.47
CA ASP A 89 -16.47 0.94 -4.58
C ASP A 89 -16.66 2.29 -5.28
N GLU A 90 -17.90 2.79 -5.36
CA GLU A 90 -18.21 4.11 -5.90
C GLU A 90 -17.57 5.23 -5.04
N THR A 91 -17.72 5.16 -3.71
CA THR A 91 -17.11 6.16 -2.81
C THR A 91 -15.59 6.07 -2.83
N MET A 92 -15.02 4.87 -2.97
CA MET A 92 -13.58 4.65 -3.11
C MET A 92 -13.04 5.26 -4.40
N ALA A 93 -13.72 5.06 -5.53
CA ALA A 93 -13.33 5.66 -6.80
C ALA A 93 -13.43 7.20 -6.77
N LYS A 94 -14.47 7.75 -6.13
CA LYS A 94 -14.59 9.20 -5.90
C LYS A 94 -13.46 9.73 -5.03
N ALA A 95 -13.11 9.01 -3.96
CA ALA A 95 -12.03 9.40 -3.07
C ALA A 95 -10.69 9.37 -3.80
N GLU A 96 -10.41 8.35 -4.60
CA GLU A 96 -9.19 8.26 -5.41
C GLU A 96 -9.06 9.44 -6.37
N ALA A 97 -10.13 9.76 -7.10
CA ALA A 97 -10.15 10.90 -8.01
C ALA A 97 -9.97 12.25 -7.29
N ALA A 98 -10.63 12.43 -6.14
CA ALA A 98 -10.54 13.66 -5.36
C ALA A 98 -9.14 13.84 -4.75
N LEU A 99 -8.53 12.77 -4.23
CA LEU A 99 -7.17 12.79 -3.67
C LEU A 99 -6.11 13.02 -4.75
N ALA A 100 -6.28 12.44 -5.94
CA ALA A 100 -5.40 12.68 -7.07
C ALA A 100 -5.41 14.14 -7.57
N ALA A 101 -6.48 14.89 -7.28
CA ALA A 101 -6.57 16.31 -7.61
C ALA A 101 -5.77 17.22 -6.64
N VAL A 102 -5.38 16.72 -5.46
CA VAL A 102 -4.62 17.46 -4.44
C VAL A 102 -3.14 17.53 -4.84
N LYS A 103 -2.57 18.74 -4.86
CA LYS A 103 -1.18 19.03 -5.29
C LYS A 103 -0.31 19.46 -4.12
#